data_AF-A0AAW0JEH1-F1
#
_entry.id   AF-A0AAW0JEH1-F1
#
_cell.length_a   1.000
_cell.length_b   1.000
_cell.length_c   1.000
_cell.angle_alpha   90.00
_cell.angle_beta   90.00
_cell.angle_gamma   90.00
#
_symmetry.space_group_name_H-M   'P 1'
#
loop_
_entity.id
_entity.type
_entity.pdbx_description
1 polymer ?
#
loop_
_entity_poly.entity_id
_entity_poly.type
_entity_poly.pdbx_seq_one_letter_code
_entity_poly.pdbx_strand_id
1 'polypeptide(L)'
;MEAKLSCPKRLRLHLKQDPWNLPSSVRALAQNIRKFVEEVKCRILLALLEYSDSETQLRRDMVFCQSLVATVCAFSEQLMAALNQMFDNSKENEMETWEASRRWLDQIANAGVLFHFQSLLSPNLKDEQAMLEDTLVALFDLEKVSFFFKPSEEEPLVASE
;
A
#
# COMPACT_ATOMS: atom_id res chain seq x y z
N MET A 1 -31.36 -9.53 21.52
CA MET A 1 -30.71 -8.39 22.21
C MET A 1 -31.51 -7.13 21.86
N GLU A 2 -32.61 -6.85 22.56
CA GLU A 2 -33.42 -5.64 22.34
C GLU A 2 -33.58 -4.93 23.68
N ALA A 3 -32.72 -3.95 23.96
CA ALA A 3 -33.05 -2.90 24.92
C ALA A 3 -33.51 -1.69 24.10
N LYS A 4 -34.77 -1.69 23.67
CA LYS A 4 -35.41 -0.49 23.09
C LYS A 4 -35.28 0.64 24.10
N LEU A 5 -34.34 1.56 23.85
CA LEU A 5 -34.10 2.80 24.59
C LEU A 5 -35.31 3.73 24.44
N SER A 6 -36.40 3.42 25.13
CA SER A 6 -37.47 4.40 25.32
C SER A 6 -37.11 5.28 26.50
N CYS A 7 -36.11 6.14 26.30
CA CYS A 7 -35.68 7.16 27.24
C CYS A 7 -36.85 7.95 27.85
N PRO A 8 -37.91 8.31 27.09
CA PRO A 8 -39.08 8.98 27.65
C PRO A 8 -39.88 8.11 28.63
N LYS A 9 -39.98 6.80 28.39
CA LYS A 9 -40.70 5.88 29.29
C LYS A 9 -39.96 5.70 30.61
N ARG A 10 -38.64 5.64 30.59
CA ARG A 10 -37.80 5.54 31.81
C ARG A 10 -37.85 6.81 32.66
N LEU A 11 -37.76 7.98 32.03
CA LEU A 11 -37.92 9.27 32.72
C LEU A 11 -39.30 9.40 33.38
N ARG A 12 -40.37 9.04 32.66
CA ARG A 12 -41.73 9.04 33.21
C ARG A 12 -41.91 8.07 34.38
N LEU A 13 -41.23 6.93 34.36
CA LEU A 13 -41.24 5.96 35.47
C LEU A 13 -40.51 6.52 36.70
N HIS A 14 -39.33 7.10 36.52
CA HIS A 14 -38.57 7.68 37.63
C HIS A 14 -39.29 8.87 38.26
N LEU A 15 -39.89 9.76 37.45
CA LEU A 15 -40.70 10.89 37.91
C LEU A 15 -41.95 10.47 38.69
N LYS A 16 -42.54 9.32 38.35
CA LYS A 16 -43.69 8.76 39.09
C LYS A 16 -43.27 8.17 40.45
N GLN A 17 -42.04 7.67 40.57
CA GLN A 17 -41.52 7.07 41.79
C GLN A 17 -40.95 8.13 42.75
N ASP A 18 -40.29 9.15 42.22
CA ASP A 18 -39.72 10.25 43.00
C ASP A 18 -39.74 11.57 42.19
N PRO A 19 -40.73 12.44 42.44
CA PRO A 19 -40.92 13.69 41.69
C PRO A 19 -39.76 14.69 41.86
N TRP A 20 -39.05 14.64 42.99
CA TRP A 20 -38.00 15.59 43.33
C TRP A 20 -36.62 15.19 42.77
N ASN A 21 -36.49 13.96 42.26
CA ASN A 21 -35.24 13.38 41.77
C ASN A 21 -35.05 13.52 40.24
N LEU A 22 -35.76 14.48 39.63
CA LEU A 22 -35.66 14.79 38.21
C LEU A 22 -34.24 15.20 37.78
N PRO A 23 -33.50 16.08 38.49
CA PRO A 23 -32.15 16.48 38.09
C PRO A 23 -31.18 15.29 37.99
N SER A 24 -31.23 14.37 38.96
CA SER A 24 -30.38 13.18 38.98
C SER A 24 -30.79 12.19 37.88
N SER A 25 -32.11 12.03 37.64
CA SER A 25 -32.63 11.17 36.58
C SER A 25 -32.22 11.65 35.19
N VAL A 26 -32.26 12.96 34.95
CA VAL A 26 -31.77 13.59 33.70
C VAL A 26 -30.25 13.41 33.56
N ARG A 27 -29.49 13.62 34.64
CA ARG A 27 -28.04 13.40 34.64
C ARG A 27 -27.65 11.96 34.31
N ALA A 28 -28.31 10.99 34.94
CA ALA A 28 -28.10 9.57 34.68
C ALA A 28 -28.46 9.20 33.23
N LEU A 29 -29.54 9.77 32.69
CA LEU A 29 -29.89 9.56 31.29
C LEU A 29 -28.83 10.13 30.34
N ALA A 30 -28.35 11.34 30.59
CA ALA A 30 -27.31 11.98 29.78
C ALA A 30 -26.00 11.18 29.79
N GLN A 31 -25.60 10.65 30.95
CA GLN A 31 -24.44 9.77 31.08
C GLN A 31 -24.63 8.46 30.30
N ASN A 32 -25.81 7.86 30.37
CA ASN A 32 -26.12 6.64 29.62
C ASN A 32 -26.09 6.90 28.11
N ILE A 33 -26.69 7.99 27.63
CA ILE A 33 -26.65 8.37 26.21
C ILE A 33 -25.20 8.56 25.76
N ARG A 34 -24.38 9.27 26.55
CA ARG A 34 -22.96 9.46 26.24
C ARG A 34 -22.23 8.12 26.12
N LYS A 35 -22.46 7.19 27.05
CA LYS A 35 -21.87 5.85 27.00
C LYS A 35 -22.30 5.08 25.75
N PHE A 36 -23.58 5.14 25.37
CA PHE A 36 -24.07 4.52 24.13
C PHE A 36 -23.45 5.14 22.88
N VAL A 37 -23.29 6.46 22.84
CA VAL A 37 -22.64 7.14 21.71
C VAL A 37 -21.18 6.70 21.58
N GLU A 38 -20.44 6.61 22.68
CA GLU A 38 -19.07 6.10 22.65
C GLU A 38 -19.01 4.62 22.22
N GLU A 39 -19.94 3.79 22.68
CA GLU A 39 -20.03 2.40 22.25
C GLU A 39 -20.31 2.28 20.74
N VAL A 40 -21.22 3.10 20.20
CA VAL A 40 -21.51 3.14 18.76
C VAL A 40 -20.29 3.62 17.97
N LYS A 41 -19.59 4.65 18.43
CA LYS A 41 -18.34 5.10 17.80
C LYS A 41 -17.29 3.98 17.76
N CYS A 42 -17.08 3.28 18.88
CA CYS A 42 -16.14 2.15 18.93
C CYS A 42 -16.56 1.05 17.95
N ARG A 43 -17.85 0.70 17.88
CA ARG A 43 -18.35 -0.32 16.94
C ARG A 43 -18.20 0.10 15.49
N ILE A 44 -18.44 1.38 15.16
CA ILE A 44 -18.20 1.90 13.81
C ILE A 44 -16.72 1.84 13.47
N LEU A 45 -15.84 2.26 14.38
CA LEU A 45 -14.39 2.18 14.18
C LEU A 45 -13.95 0.73 13.95
N LEU A 46 -14.43 -0.21 14.76
CA LEU A 46 -14.15 -1.63 14.57
C LEU A 46 -14.68 -2.15 13.24
N ALA A 47 -15.91 -1.79 12.84
CA ALA A 47 -16.44 -2.19 11.54
C ALA A 47 -15.65 -1.59 10.37
N LEU A 48 -15.15 -0.36 10.49
CA LEU A 48 -14.27 0.26 9.49
C LEU A 48 -12.89 -0.41 9.44
N LEU A 49 -12.35 -0.85 10.59
CA LEU A 49 -11.09 -1.59 10.66
C LEU A 49 -11.23 -3.04 10.18
N GLU A 50 -12.36 -3.70 10.46
CA GLU A 50 -12.71 -5.00 9.87
C GLU A 50 -12.97 -4.86 8.37
N TYR A 51 -13.42 -3.69 7.91
CA TYR A 51 -13.56 -3.36 6.49
C TYR A 51 -12.24 -2.91 5.84
N SER A 52 -11.21 -2.59 6.63
CA SER A 52 -9.83 -2.51 6.14
C SER A 52 -9.41 -3.94 5.82
N ASP A 53 -9.76 -4.37 4.61
CA ASP A 53 -9.61 -5.72 4.13
C ASP A 53 -8.13 -6.10 4.11
N SER A 54 -7.72 -6.81 5.16
CA SER A 54 -6.35 -7.32 5.33
C SER A 54 -5.96 -8.21 4.16
N GLU A 55 -6.91 -8.90 3.52
CA GLU A 55 -6.65 -9.70 2.32
C GLU A 55 -6.31 -8.81 1.12
N THR A 56 -7.01 -7.68 0.95
CA THR A 56 -6.69 -6.69 -0.07
C THR A 56 -5.33 -6.03 0.17
N GLN A 57 -4.99 -5.73 1.42
CA GLN A 57 -3.67 -5.19 1.75
C GLN A 57 -2.56 -6.22 1.45
N LEU A 58 -2.71 -7.47 1.90
CA LEU A 58 -1.75 -8.54 1.63
C LEU A 58 -1.58 -8.79 0.13
N ARG A 59 -2.67 -8.76 -0.63
CA ARG A 59 -2.63 -8.90 -2.09
C ARG A 59 -1.84 -7.77 -2.75
N ARG A 60 -2.04 -6.52 -2.33
CA ARG A 60 -1.24 -5.38 -2.83
C ARG A 60 0.22 -5.49 -2.46
N ASP A 61 0.53 -5.84 -1.21
CA ASP A 61 1.91 -6.03 -0.75
C ASP A 61 2.60 -7.15 -1.54
N MET A 62 1.89 -8.23 -1.85
CA MET A 62 2.38 -9.32 -2.69
C MET A 62 2.69 -8.86 -4.12
N VAL A 63 1.77 -8.16 -4.77
CA VAL A 63 1.97 -7.66 -6.15
C VAL A 63 3.08 -6.59 -6.20
N PHE A 64 3.18 -5.74 -5.18
CA PHE A 64 4.28 -4.79 -5.03
C PHE A 64 5.63 -5.51 -4.89
N CYS A 65 5.74 -6.50 -4.00
CA CYS A 65 6.96 -7.29 -3.84
C CYS A 65 7.36 -7.98 -5.16
N GLN A 66 6.41 -8.58 -5.86
CA GLN A 66 6.68 -9.23 -7.15
C GLN A 66 7.19 -8.23 -8.20
N SER A 67 6.53 -7.07 -8.30
CA SER A 67 6.91 -6.00 -9.22
C SER A 67 8.31 -5.44 -8.89
N LEU A 68 8.59 -5.24 -7.60
CA LEU A 68 9.89 -4.76 -7.12
C LEU A 68 11.00 -5.76 -7.41
N VAL A 69 10.79 -7.05 -7.12
CA VAL A 69 11.78 -8.10 -7.40
C VAL A 69 12.08 -8.17 -8.89
N ALA A 70 11.06 -8.20 -9.75
CA ALA A 70 11.24 -8.21 -11.19
C ALA A 70 12.03 -6.98 -11.68
N THR A 71 11.72 -5.81 -11.13
CA THR A 71 12.42 -4.55 -11.45
C THR A 71 13.88 -4.60 -11.01
N VAL A 72 14.15 -5.04 -9.78
CA VAL A 72 15.52 -5.16 -9.25
C VAL A 72 16.33 -6.14 -10.09
N CYS A 73 15.77 -7.30 -10.47
CA CYS A 73 16.44 -8.27 -11.32
C CYS A 73 16.77 -7.70 -12.70
N ALA A 74 15.76 -7.17 -13.42
CA ALA A 74 15.96 -6.61 -14.76
C ALA A 74 16.94 -5.43 -14.77
N PHE A 75 16.83 -4.55 -13.78
CA PHE A 75 17.74 -3.42 -13.65
C PHE A 75 19.16 -3.86 -13.29
N SER A 76 19.33 -4.87 -12.41
CA SER A 76 20.64 -5.39 -12.05
C SER A 76 21.36 -6.00 -13.26
N GLU A 77 20.64 -6.76 -14.10
CA GLU A 77 21.19 -7.30 -15.34
C GLU A 77 21.67 -6.19 -16.29
N GLN A 78 20.82 -5.17 -16.53
CA GLN A 78 21.18 -4.04 -17.38
C GLN A 78 22.35 -3.22 -16.81
N LEU A 79 22.34 -2.99 -15.50
CA LEU A 79 23.40 -2.26 -14.81
C LEU A 79 24.74 -3.00 -14.90
N MET A 80 24.75 -4.32 -14.66
CA MET A 80 25.95 -5.14 -14.80
C MET A 80 26.47 -5.16 -16.23
N ALA A 81 25.58 -5.23 -17.24
CA ALA A 81 25.97 -5.13 -18.63
C ALA A 81 26.66 -3.78 -18.94
N ALA A 82 26.12 -2.68 -18.41
CA ALA A 82 26.70 -1.35 -18.60
C ALA A 82 28.02 -1.15 -17.85
N LEU A 83 28.13 -1.63 -16.61
CA LEU A 83 29.38 -1.59 -15.85
C LEU A 83 30.49 -2.42 -16.52
N ASN A 84 30.13 -3.53 -17.15
CA ASN A 84 31.04 -4.37 -17.92
C ASN A 84 31.31 -3.85 -19.35
N GLN A 85 30.81 -2.66 -19.71
CA GLN A 85 31.04 -2.02 -21.02
C GLN A 85 30.43 -2.77 -22.22
N MET A 86 29.43 -3.63 -21.94
CA MET A 86 28.76 -4.49 -22.91
C MET A 86 27.35 -4.00 -23.25
N PHE A 87 26.95 -2.82 -22.75
CA PHE A 87 25.62 -2.28 -22.98
C PHE A 87 25.57 -1.43 -24.25
N ASP A 88 24.71 -1.84 -25.18
CA ASP A 88 24.41 -1.11 -26.41
C ASP A 88 22.89 -0.92 -26.54
N ASN A 89 22.44 0.33 -26.36
CA ASN A 89 21.04 0.72 -26.51
C ASN A 89 20.76 1.33 -27.90
N SER A 90 21.78 1.60 -28.73
CA SER A 90 21.62 2.25 -30.02
C SER A 90 22.17 1.37 -31.14
N LYS A 91 21.32 0.47 -31.66
CA LYS A 91 21.62 -0.32 -32.86
C LYS A 91 21.88 0.53 -34.12
N GLU A 92 21.63 1.84 -34.07
CA GLU A 92 21.74 2.76 -35.21
C GLU A 92 22.98 3.67 -35.21
N ASN A 93 23.73 3.76 -34.11
CA ASN A 93 24.94 4.58 -34.07
C ASN A 93 26.19 3.70 -34.11
N GLU A 94 27.16 4.06 -34.96
CA GLU A 94 28.52 3.50 -34.97
C GLU A 94 29.32 3.95 -33.74
N MET A 95 28.75 3.82 -32.55
CA MET A 95 29.38 4.24 -31.30
C MET A 95 30.00 3.03 -30.61
N GLU A 96 31.21 3.20 -30.09
CA GLU A 96 31.87 2.14 -29.33
C GLU A 96 31.02 1.77 -28.10
N THR A 97 30.85 0.47 -27.86
CA THR A 97 29.98 -0.09 -26.78
C THR A 97 30.33 0.46 -25.40
N TRP A 98 31.61 0.77 -25.19
CA TRP A 98 32.11 1.46 -24.00
C TRP A 98 31.50 2.85 -23.80
N GLU A 99 31.50 3.69 -24.85
CA GLU A 99 30.94 5.04 -24.75
C GLU A 99 29.42 5.00 -24.56
N ALA A 100 28.75 4.04 -25.20
CA ALA A 100 27.30 3.82 -25.03
C ALA A 100 26.96 3.46 -23.59
N SER A 101 27.71 2.52 -23.00
CA SER A 101 27.57 2.11 -21.61
C SER A 101 27.79 3.29 -20.64
N ARG A 102 28.85 4.08 -20.85
CA ARG A 102 29.15 5.25 -20.01
C ARG A 102 28.06 6.32 -20.09
N ARG A 103 27.60 6.66 -21.30
CA ARG A 103 26.51 7.64 -21.48
C ARG A 103 25.21 7.16 -20.86
N TRP A 104 24.90 5.87 -20.95
CA TRP A 104 23.72 5.31 -20.30
C TRP A 104 23.81 5.42 -18.78
N LEU A 105 24.97 5.07 -18.18
CA LEU A 105 25.19 5.24 -16.73
C LEU A 105 25.03 6.70 -16.29
N ASP A 106 25.60 7.64 -17.04
CA ASP A 106 25.44 9.08 -16.76
C ASP A 106 23.97 9.52 -16.90
N GLN A 107 23.22 8.97 -17.86
CA GLN A 107 21.80 9.27 -18.04
C GLN A 107 20.96 8.76 -16.87
N ILE A 108 21.10 7.49 -16.47
CA ILE A 108 20.30 6.94 -15.37
C ILE A 108 20.64 7.59 -14.01
N ALA A 109 21.88 8.04 -13.83
CA ALA A 109 22.30 8.75 -12.63
C ALA A 109 21.66 10.15 -12.52
N ASN A 110 21.45 10.83 -13.66
CA ASN A 110 20.90 12.19 -13.70
C ASN A 110 19.37 12.23 -13.85
N ALA A 111 18.80 11.35 -14.68
CA ALA A 111 17.38 11.34 -15.02
C ALA A 111 16.58 10.28 -14.24
N GLY A 112 17.25 9.27 -13.67
CA GLY A 112 16.62 8.11 -13.06
C GLY A 112 16.39 6.96 -14.05
N VAL A 113 15.83 5.87 -13.53
CA VAL A 113 15.55 4.65 -14.29
C VAL A 113 14.08 4.65 -14.72
N LEU A 114 13.84 4.47 -16.01
CA LEU A 114 12.50 4.26 -16.54
C LEU A 114 12.17 2.76 -16.57
N PHE A 115 11.15 2.35 -15.84
CA PHE A 115 10.62 0.99 -15.91
C PHE A 115 9.44 0.92 -16.88
N HIS A 116 9.64 0.26 -18.02
CA HIS A 116 8.57 0.02 -18.99
C HIS A 116 7.87 -1.30 -18.69
N PHE A 117 6.64 -1.21 -18.17
CA PHE A 117 5.80 -2.36 -17.90
C PHE A 117 4.77 -2.57 -19.02
N GLN A 118 4.71 -3.79 -19.56
CA GLN A 118 3.71 -4.20 -20.53
C GLN A 118 3.05 -5.50 -20.07
N SER A 119 1.73 -5.47 -19.91
CA SER A 119 0.94 -6.66 -19.58
C SER A 119 0.27 -7.24 -20.82
N LEU A 120 0.17 -8.56 -20.87
CA LEU A 120 -0.61 -9.31 -21.87
C LEU A 120 -1.98 -9.75 -21.34
N LEU A 121 -2.31 -9.37 -20.10
CA LEU A 121 -3.61 -9.65 -19.48
C LEU A 121 -4.74 -8.89 -20.21
N SER A 122 -5.88 -9.54 -20.35
CA SER A 122 -7.09 -8.98 -20.95
C SER A 122 -7.91 -8.20 -19.93
N PRO A 123 -8.22 -6.92 -20.18
CA PRO A 123 -9.09 -6.15 -19.28
C PRO A 123 -10.55 -6.62 -19.31
N ASN A 124 -10.91 -7.53 -20.22
CA ASN A 124 -12.28 -8.02 -20.38
C ASN A 124 -12.60 -9.23 -19.48
N LEU A 125 -11.61 -9.82 -18.83
CA LEU A 125 -11.79 -10.93 -17.90
C LEU A 125 -11.70 -10.40 -16.47
N LYS A 126 -12.71 -10.67 -15.64
CA LYS A 126 -12.80 -10.10 -14.27
C LYS A 126 -11.55 -10.35 -13.43
N ASP A 127 -11.02 -11.57 -13.46
CA ASP A 127 -9.86 -11.93 -12.64
C ASP A 127 -8.59 -11.21 -13.14
N GLU A 128 -8.39 -11.14 -14.46
CA GLU A 128 -7.26 -10.45 -15.06
C GLU A 128 -7.36 -8.92 -14.92
N GLN A 129 -8.57 -8.36 -14.96
CA GLN A 129 -8.83 -6.96 -14.67
C GLN A 129 -8.44 -6.62 -13.23
N ALA A 130 -8.84 -7.45 -12.25
CA ALA A 130 -8.45 -7.24 -10.86
C ALA A 130 -6.92 -7.28 -10.68
N MET A 131 -6.23 -8.21 -11.35
CA MET A 131 -4.77 -8.26 -11.36
C MET A 131 -4.13 -7.01 -11.99
N LEU A 132 -4.71 -6.50 -13.07
CA LEU A 132 -4.25 -5.26 -13.72
C LEU A 132 -4.42 -4.04 -12.80
N GLU A 133 -5.55 -3.95 -12.09
CA GLU A 133 -5.81 -2.88 -11.12
C GLU A 133 -4.81 -2.93 -9.94
N ASP A 134 -4.55 -4.12 -9.39
CA ASP A 134 -3.54 -4.29 -8.34
C ASP A 134 -2.13 -3.96 -8.84
N THR A 135 -1.80 -4.37 -10.06
CA THR A 135 -0.50 -4.08 -10.69
C THR A 135 -0.32 -2.58 -10.91
N LEU A 136 -1.36 -1.88 -11.36
CA LEU A 136 -1.32 -0.43 -11.56
C LEU A 136 -0.98 0.29 -10.24
N VAL A 137 -1.60 -0.11 -9.13
CA VAL A 137 -1.30 0.46 -7.81
C VAL A 137 0.14 0.15 -7.40
N ALA A 138 0.60 -1.08 -7.59
CA ALA A 138 1.97 -1.47 -7.29
C ALA A 138 3.00 -0.64 -8.09
N LEU A 139 2.73 -0.33 -9.36
CA LEU A 139 3.62 0.49 -10.20
C LEU A 139 3.69 1.95 -9.72
N PHE A 140 2.58 2.52 -9.23
CA PHE A 140 2.60 3.86 -8.62
C PHE A 140 3.40 3.92 -7.31
N ASP A 141 3.38 2.84 -6.52
CA ASP A 141 4.20 2.75 -5.33
C ASP A 141 5.68 2.48 -5.68
N LEU A 142 5.94 1.76 -6.77
CA LEU A 142 7.29 1.48 -7.26
C LEU A 142 8.03 2.75 -7.72
N GLU A 143 7.32 3.75 -8.24
CA GLU A 143 7.89 5.07 -8.61
C GLU A 143 8.61 5.75 -7.42
N LYS A 144 8.21 5.43 -6.19
CA LYS A 144 8.78 6.01 -4.97
C LYS A 144 10.07 5.30 -4.52
N VAL A 145 10.42 4.19 -5.16
CA VAL A 145 11.61 3.41 -4.81
C VAL A 145 12.86 4.05 -5.42
N SER A 146 13.94 4.10 -4.64
CA SER A 146 15.24 4.64 -5.06
C SER A 146 16.34 3.62 -4.83
N PHE A 147 17.23 3.49 -5.81
CA PHE A 147 18.41 2.63 -5.73
C PHE A 147 19.62 3.43 -5.24
N PHE A 148 20.20 3.02 -4.12
CA PHE A 148 21.42 3.59 -3.60
C PHE A 148 22.56 2.58 -3.70
N PHE A 149 23.58 2.91 -4.49
CA PHE A 149 24.73 2.04 -4.67
C PHE A 149 25.78 2.31 -3.60
N LYS A 150 26.40 1.23 -3.11
CA LYS A 150 27.55 1.27 -2.22
C LYS A 150 28.60 0.30 -2.76
N PRO A 151 29.89 0.67 -2.78
CA PRO A 151 30.96 -0.28 -3.03
C PRO A 151 30.91 -1.41 -1.99
N SER A 152 31.09 -2.65 -2.42
CA SER A 152 31.25 -3.76 -1.48
C SER A 152 32.65 -3.66 -0.84
N GLU A 153 32.72 -3.57 0.50
CA GLU A 153 34.00 -3.59 1.23
C GLU A 153 34.52 -5.03 1.46
N GLU A 154 33.66 -6.05 1.27
CA GLU A 154 34.00 -7.47 1.44
C GLU A 154 33.76 -8.24 0.13
N GLU A 155 34.67 -9.18 -0.19
CA GLU A 155 34.40 -10.19 -1.23
C GLU A 155 33.20 -11.03 -0.78
N PRO A 156 32.12 -11.12 -1.59
CA PRO A 156 30.97 -11.93 -1.21
C PRO A 156 31.41 -13.40 -1.11
N LEU A 157 31.25 -14.01 0.06
CA LEU A 157 31.42 -15.46 0.31
C LEU A 157 30.35 -16.32 -0.41
N VAL A 158 29.63 -15.75 -1.36
CA VAL A 158 28.56 -16.42 -2.10
C VAL A 158 29.19 -17.07 -3.33
N ALA A 159 28.95 -18.37 -3.49
CA ALA A 159 29.48 -19.16 -4.59
C ALA A 159 29.10 -18.53 -5.94
N SER A 160 30.11 -18.27 -6.76
CA SER A 160 29.96 -18.10 -8.20
C SER A 160 29.55 -19.45 -8.79
N GLU A 161 28.29 -19.60 -9.19
CA GLU A 161 27.85 -20.69 -10.08
C GLU A 161 28.22 -20.40 -11.54
#